data_AF-A0AAD2TQE1-F1
#
_entry.id   AF-A0AAD2TQE1-F1
#
_cell.length_a   1.000
_cell.length_b   1.000
_cell.length_c   1.000
_cell.angle_alpha   90.00
_cell.angle_beta   90.00
_cell.angle_gamma   90.00
#
_symmetry.space_group_name_H-M   'P 1'
#
loop_
_entity.id
_entity.type
_entity.pdbx_description
1 polymer ?
#
loop_
_entity_poly.entity_id
_entity_poly.type
_entity_poly.pdbx_seq_one_letter_code
_entity_poly.pdbx_strand_id
1 'polypeptide(L)'
;MKAFKLIGAAAAASLLLLTSCLGESNNTVTRAGFGVAGLSEKTYKTVLNTNMGALYSPSLSAQVVDGACYLINYELDLNSPENANAATNGYLTATISVADEITKGQPVFYNVPDSASLLQNEIPVKNLFSNGDYGVYVDGYLFFFITMDMFKDQKNSYTLYWDRSKEPTMVDNVPTYDLFLRVAKVADGTGSAASSIGEVRAFNVKSVLESVNSAEANKDSKSFNLKVNYLNTINEKDSTDLKWASYTVLFQVVKNS
;
A
#
# COMPACT_ATOMS: atom_id res chain seq x y z
N MET A 1 5.37 -18.32 -16.93
CA MET A 1 4.55 -17.66 -15.89
C MET A 1 4.26 -16.24 -16.37
N LYS A 2 3.03 -15.91 -16.72
CA LYS A 2 2.62 -14.54 -17.06
C LYS A 2 2.54 -13.75 -15.75
N ALA A 3 3.23 -12.61 -15.66
CA ALA A 3 3.20 -11.76 -14.48
C ALA A 3 1.76 -11.25 -14.25
N PHE A 4 1.15 -11.63 -13.13
CA PHE A 4 -0.13 -11.11 -12.69
C PHE A 4 0.03 -9.62 -12.36
N LYS A 5 -0.45 -8.75 -13.25
CA LYS A 5 -0.62 -7.32 -12.99
C LYS A 5 -2.02 -7.11 -12.45
N LEU A 6 -2.17 -7.12 -11.13
CA LEU A 6 -3.36 -6.58 -10.49
C LEU A 6 -3.37 -5.07 -10.71
N ILE A 7 -4.11 -4.66 -11.73
CA ILE A 7 -4.43 -3.27 -12.03
C ILE A 7 -5.31 -2.77 -10.87
N GLY A 8 -4.66 -2.29 -9.81
CA GLY A 8 -5.33 -1.46 -8.81
C GLY A 8 -5.90 -0.25 -9.53
N ALA A 9 -7.22 -0.07 -9.41
CA ALA A 9 -8.05 1.01 -9.97
C ALA A 9 -7.71 1.42 -11.42
N ALA A 10 -8.62 1.12 -12.35
CA ALA A 10 -8.61 1.59 -13.74
C ALA A 10 -8.08 3.03 -13.91
N ALA A 11 -6.76 3.16 -14.11
CA ALA A 11 -6.09 4.43 -14.37
C ALA A 11 -4.99 4.31 -15.43
N ALA A 12 -4.46 3.11 -15.72
CA ALA A 12 -3.39 3.00 -16.72
C ALA A 12 -3.89 3.13 -18.19
N ALA A 13 -5.17 2.85 -18.47
CA ALA A 13 -5.74 2.93 -19.82
C ALA A 13 -6.74 4.08 -20.01
N SER A 14 -7.30 4.62 -18.93
CA SER A 14 -8.27 5.73 -18.95
C SER A 14 -7.61 7.10 -19.05
N LEU A 15 -6.35 7.26 -18.64
CA LEU A 15 -5.58 8.51 -18.80
C LEU A 15 -5.13 8.77 -20.25
N LEU A 16 -5.05 7.73 -21.09
CA LEU A 16 -4.63 7.85 -22.50
C LEU A 16 -5.79 8.19 -23.45
N LEU A 17 -7.05 8.13 -23.01
CA LEU A 17 -8.24 8.32 -23.84
C LEU A 17 -8.81 9.75 -23.80
N LEU A 18 -8.16 10.70 -23.11
CA LEU A 18 -8.66 12.07 -22.93
C LEU A 18 -8.02 13.11 -23.86
N THR A 19 -7.16 12.73 -24.82
CA THR A 19 -6.43 13.71 -25.64
C THR A 19 -7.14 14.14 -26.93
N SER A 20 -8.43 13.85 -27.12
CA SER A 20 -9.18 14.41 -28.24
C SER A 20 -10.33 15.27 -27.75
N CYS A 21 -10.17 16.58 -27.94
CA CYS A 21 -11.17 17.65 -27.81
C CYS A 21 -11.32 18.23 -26.40
N LEU A 22 -10.46 19.19 -26.02
CA LEU A 22 -10.82 20.56 -25.62
C LEU A 22 -9.66 21.24 -24.89
N GLY A 23 -9.15 22.35 -25.45
CA GLY A 23 -8.49 23.45 -24.74
C GLY A 23 -7.09 23.20 -24.16
N GLU A 24 -6.17 24.15 -24.39
CA GLU A 24 -4.95 24.32 -23.61
C GLU A 24 -5.30 24.38 -22.12
N SER A 25 -5.19 23.23 -21.45
CA SER A 25 -5.22 23.14 -20.00
C SER A 25 -3.82 22.77 -19.53
N ASN A 26 -3.39 23.37 -18.43
CA ASN A 26 -2.11 23.06 -17.81
C ASN A 26 -2.13 21.58 -17.38
N ASN A 27 -1.51 20.72 -18.18
CA ASN A 27 -1.42 19.26 -17.99
C ASN A 27 -0.25 18.85 -17.07
N THR A 28 0.16 19.76 -16.19
CA THR A 28 1.18 19.52 -15.17
C THR A 28 0.51 19.07 -13.88
N VAL A 29 1.00 17.96 -13.32
CA VAL A 29 0.52 17.39 -12.07
C VAL A 29 1.66 17.42 -11.06
N THR A 30 1.47 18.15 -9.95
CA THR A 30 2.39 18.14 -8.80
C THR A 30 1.74 17.43 -7.63
N ARG A 31 2.33 16.32 -7.18
CA ARG A 31 1.76 15.46 -6.13
C ARG A 31 2.84 14.88 -5.22
N ALA A 32 2.42 14.57 -4.00
CA ALA A 32 3.10 13.61 -3.14
C ALA A 32 2.47 12.22 -3.33
N GLY A 33 3.25 11.16 -3.21
CA GLY A 33 2.74 9.81 -3.34
C GLY A 33 3.72 8.73 -2.91
N PHE A 34 3.27 7.48 -2.97
CA PHE A 34 4.11 6.33 -2.72
C PHE A 34 4.72 5.81 -4.02
N GLY A 35 6.00 5.44 -3.95
CA GLY A 35 6.75 4.83 -5.03
C GLY A 35 7.34 3.48 -4.63
N VAL A 36 7.24 2.48 -5.49
CA VAL A 36 7.99 1.22 -5.35
C VAL A 36 9.06 1.20 -6.44
N ALA A 37 10.32 1.15 -6.04
CA ALA A 37 11.42 1.11 -6.97
C ALA A 37 11.45 -0.23 -7.72
N GLY A 38 11.67 -0.16 -9.02
CA GLY A 38 11.70 -1.31 -9.91
C GLY A 38 12.42 -0.99 -11.21
N LEU A 39 12.29 -1.90 -12.17
CA LEU A 39 12.78 -1.71 -13.54
C LEU A 39 11.59 -1.64 -14.51
N SER A 40 11.66 -0.73 -15.49
CA SER A 40 10.75 -0.76 -16.63
C SER A 40 10.92 -2.07 -17.39
N GLU A 41 9.84 -2.80 -17.62
CA GLU A 41 9.86 -4.07 -18.36
C GLU A 41 10.34 -3.93 -19.81
N LYS A 42 10.25 -2.73 -20.38
CA LYS A 42 10.57 -2.49 -21.79
C LYS A 42 11.99 -1.99 -22.01
N THR A 43 12.50 -1.19 -21.07
CA THR A 43 13.78 -0.49 -21.24
C THR A 43 14.80 -0.83 -20.16
N TYR A 44 14.40 -1.57 -19.12
CA TYR A 44 15.21 -1.92 -17.94
C TYR A 44 15.79 -0.71 -17.19
N LYS A 45 15.22 0.48 -17.40
CA LYS A 45 15.58 1.67 -16.62
C LYS A 45 14.96 1.59 -15.23
N THR A 46 15.68 2.10 -14.24
CA THR A 46 15.15 2.31 -12.88
C THR A 46 13.97 3.25 -12.91
N VAL A 47 12.84 2.80 -12.37
CA VAL A 47 11.59 3.54 -12.26
C VAL A 47 11.03 3.45 -10.84
N LEU A 48 10.13 4.36 -10.51
CA LEU A 48 9.26 4.25 -9.35
C LEU A 48 7.84 3.94 -9.84
N ASN A 49 7.32 2.77 -9.53
CA ASN A 49 5.91 2.44 -9.74
C ASN A 49 5.06 3.25 -8.75
N THR A 50 4.02 3.92 -9.22
CA THR A 50 3.10 4.76 -8.43
C THR A 50 1.64 4.47 -8.79
N ASN A 51 0.68 5.13 -8.15
CA ASN A 51 -0.73 5.09 -8.55
C ASN A 51 -1.00 5.72 -9.93
N MET A 52 -0.05 6.48 -10.49
CA MET A 52 -0.12 7.03 -11.85
C MET A 52 0.57 6.14 -12.90
N GLY A 53 1.18 5.03 -12.48
CA GLY A 53 2.06 4.19 -13.32
C GLY A 53 3.54 4.37 -12.99
N ALA A 54 4.40 3.78 -13.82
CA ALA A 54 5.85 3.86 -13.65
C ALA A 54 6.37 5.26 -14.00
N LEU A 55 7.08 5.89 -13.07
CA LEU A 55 7.72 7.20 -13.25
C LEU A 55 9.24 7.04 -13.36
N TYR A 56 9.83 7.79 -14.27
CA TYR A 56 11.26 7.82 -14.52
C TYR A 56 11.82 9.23 -14.32
N SER A 57 13.01 9.31 -13.72
CA SER A 57 13.86 10.50 -13.76
C SER A 57 15.31 10.05 -13.94
N PRO A 58 16.16 10.80 -14.69
CA PRO A 58 17.55 10.40 -14.93
C PRO A 58 18.38 10.13 -13.67
N SER A 59 18.04 10.77 -12.55
CA SER A 59 18.75 10.67 -11.28
C SER A 59 18.29 9.52 -10.38
N LEU A 60 17.22 8.80 -10.72
CA LEU A 60 16.63 7.77 -9.84
C LEU A 60 17.59 6.64 -9.51
N SER A 61 18.39 6.17 -10.48
CA SER A 61 19.30 5.03 -10.26
C SER A 61 20.36 5.28 -9.19
N ALA A 62 20.64 6.55 -8.86
CA ALA A 62 21.54 6.94 -7.78
C ALA A 62 20.82 7.19 -6.44
N GLN A 63 19.49 7.24 -6.44
CA GLN A 63 18.67 7.60 -5.27
C GLN A 63 17.89 6.42 -4.68
N VAL A 64 17.60 5.40 -5.48
CA VAL A 64 16.71 4.31 -5.07
C VAL A 64 17.34 2.93 -5.22
N VAL A 65 16.95 2.04 -4.32
CA VAL A 65 17.27 0.61 -4.32
C VAL A 65 16.08 -0.18 -4.87
N ASP A 66 16.35 -1.14 -5.77
CA ASP A 66 15.32 -2.01 -6.35
C ASP A 66 14.46 -2.71 -5.28
N GLY A 67 13.15 -2.72 -5.51
CA GLY A 67 12.15 -3.28 -4.61
C GLY A 67 11.89 -2.49 -3.32
N ALA A 68 12.64 -1.43 -3.01
CA ALA A 68 12.37 -0.58 -1.85
C ALA A 68 11.16 0.35 -2.09
N CYS A 69 10.57 0.82 -0.99
CA CYS A 69 9.37 1.66 -0.99
C CYS A 69 9.74 3.07 -0.55
N TYR A 70 9.15 4.10 -1.15
CA TYR A 70 9.51 5.49 -0.91
C TYR A 70 8.28 6.38 -0.79
N LEU A 71 8.40 7.41 0.05
CA LEU A 71 7.56 8.59 -0.04
C LEU A 71 8.25 9.57 -1.00
N ILE A 72 7.52 10.03 -2.02
CA ILE A 72 8.07 10.89 -3.06
C ILE A 72 7.20 12.12 -3.28
N ASN A 73 7.83 13.18 -3.77
CA ASN A 73 7.15 14.28 -4.44
C ASN A 73 7.53 14.23 -5.92
N TYR A 74 6.56 14.45 -6.80
CA TYR A 74 6.83 14.46 -8.23
C TYR A 74 6.02 15.54 -8.96
N GLU A 75 6.60 16.01 -10.05
CA GLU A 75 5.96 16.87 -11.04
C GLU A 75 5.99 16.18 -12.39
N LEU A 76 4.82 16.06 -13.01
CA LEU A 76 4.62 15.35 -14.27
C LEU A 76 3.92 16.28 -15.27
N ASP A 77 4.60 16.62 -16.36
CA ASP A 77 3.99 17.25 -17.53
C ASP A 77 3.60 16.18 -18.55
N LEU A 78 2.30 15.92 -18.67
CA LEU A 78 1.75 14.92 -19.58
C LEU A 78 1.90 15.31 -21.06
N ASN A 79 2.09 16.60 -21.37
CA ASN A 79 2.26 17.10 -22.74
C ASN A 79 3.73 17.20 -23.15
N SER A 80 4.67 16.93 -22.24
CA SER A 80 6.09 17.02 -22.56
C SER A 80 6.46 16.07 -23.72
N PRO A 81 7.36 16.46 -24.63
CA PRO A 81 7.80 15.60 -25.73
C PRO A 81 8.36 14.25 -25.27
N GLU A 82 8.95 14.21 -24.07
CA GLU A 82 9.50 13.02 -23.43
C GLU A 82 8.42 11.98 -23.10
N ASN A 83 7.18 12.43 -22.86
CA ASN A 83 6.03 11.60 -22.53
C ASN A 83 5.20 11.18 -23.75
N ALA A 84 5.48 11.70 -24.95
CA ALA A 84 4.80 11.29 -26.18
C ALA A 84 4.91 9.78 -26.47
N ASN A 85 5.97 9.13 -25.99
CA ASN A 85 6.23 7.70 -26.19
C ASN A 85 6.13 6.87 -24.89
N ALA A 86 5.43 7.36 -23.87
CA ALA A 86 5.36 6.72 -22.55
C ALA A 86 4.90 5.25 -22.62
N ALA A 87 3.90 4.95 -23.46
CA ALA A 87 3.43 3.59 -23.68
C ALA A 87 4.52 2.67 -24.24
N THR A 88 5.36 3.16 -25.15
CA THR A 88 6.50 2.41 -25.73
C THR A 88 7.63 2.25 -24.72
N ASN A 89 7.89 3.27 -23.91
CA ASN A 89 8.93 3.24 -22.88
C ASN A 89 8.53 2.42 -21.65
N GLY A 90 7.22 2.25 -21.43
CA GLY A 90 6.66 1.63 -20.23
C GLY A 90 6.75 2.51 -18.98
N TYR A 91 6.99 3.82 -19.15
CA TYR A 91 7.07 4.79 -18.05
C TYR A 91 6.76 6.21 -18.55
N LEU A 92 6.41 7.10 -17.61
CA LEU A 92 6.34 8.55 -17.79
C LEU A 92 7.59 9.20 -17.21
N THR A 93 8.20 10.15 -17.91
CA THR A 93 9.27 11.00 -17.39
C THR A 93 8.67 12.09 -16.49
N ALA A 94 9.28 12.28 -15.32
CA ALA A 94 8.86 13.24 -14.30
C ALA A 94 10.08 13.83 -13.57
N THR A 95 9.90 15.00 -12.95
CA THR A 95 10.81 15.49 -11.93
C THR A 95 10.42 14.83 -10.61
N ILE A 96 11.37 14.16 -9.96
CA ILE A 96 11.09 13.37 -8.74
C ILE A 96 12.06 13.78 -7.63
N SER A 97 11.51 13.98 -6.44
CA SER A 97 12.25 14.14 -5.19
C SER A 97 11.87 13.01 -4.24
N VAL A 98 12.85 12.19 -3.85
CA VAL A 98 12.68 11.16 -2.82
C VAL A 98 12.71 11.83 -1.46
N ALA A 99 11.60 11.76 -0.71
CA ALA A 99 11.47 12.38 0.60
C ALA A 99 11.96 11.46 1.72
N ASP A 100 11.57 10.18 1.65
CA ASP A 100 11.95 9.18 2.66
C ASP A 100 11.87 7.75 2.09
N GLU A 101 12.67 6.84 2.65
CA GLU A 101 12.53 5.40 2.42
C GLU A 101 11.56 4.80 3.44
N ILE A 102 10.50 4.18 2.96
CA ILE A 102 9.46 3.58 3.78
C ILE A 102 9.90 2.20 4.24
N THR A 103 10.01 2.04 5.55
CA THR A 103 10.26 0.74 6.18
C THR A 103 9.09 -0.22 5.93
N LYS A 104 9.41 -1.45 5.55
CA LYS A 104 8.42 -2.50 5.30
C LYS A 104 8.01 -3.19 6.60
N GLY A 105 6.71 -3.47 6.71
CA GLY A 105 6.19 -4.42 7.68
C GLY A 105 6.33 -5.87 7.17
N GLN A 106 6.11 -6.82 8.07
CA GLN A 106 6.24 -8.25 7.80
C GLN A 106 4.88 -8.86 7.45
N PRO A 107 4.66 -9.35 6.23
CA PRO A 107 3.48 -10.17 5.94
C PRO A 107 3.67 -11.60 6.45
N VAL A 108 2.69 -12.14 7.18
CA VAL A 108 2.70 -13.53 7.68
C VAL A 108 1.37 -14.20 7.38
N PHE A 109 1.38 -15.13 6.42
CA PHE A 109 0.16 -15.78 5.91
C PHE A 109 0.09 -17.28 6.29
N TYR A 110 0.73 -17.62 7.40
CA TYR A 110 0.75 -18.94 8.02
C TYR A 110 0.82 -18.75 9.54
N ASN A 111 0.34 -19.73 10.31
CA ASN A 111 0.35 -19.68 11.79
C ASN A 111 -0.20 -18.36 12.35
N VAL A 112 -1.36 -17.94 11.83
CA VAL A 112 -2.01 -16.68 12.23
C VAL A 112 -2.40 -16.76 13.72
N PRO A 113 -1.93 -15.83 14.56
CA PRO A 113 -2.28 -15.83 15.97
C PRO A 113 -3.76 -15.58 16.21
N ASP A 114 -4.29 -16.12 17.30
CA ASP A 114 -5.65 -15.83 17.75
C ASP A 114 -5.82 -14.33 18.05
N SER A 115 -6.84 -13.72 17.44
CA SER A 115 -7.20 -12.30 17.64
C SER A 115 -7.85 -12.03 19.00
N ALA A 116 -8.27 -13.06 19.74
CA ALA A 116 -8.78 -12.93 21.10
C ALA A 116 -7.67 -12.88 22.17
N SER A 117 -6.41 -13.12 21.79
CA SER A 117 -5.27 -13.16 22.70
C SER A 117 -4.23 -12.09 22.37
N LEU A 118 -3.68 -11.43 23.37
CA LEU A 118 -2.62 -10.42 23.21
C LEU A 118 -1.28 -11.08 22.83
N LEU A 119 -0.54 -10.50 21.90
CA LEU A 119 0.85 -10.92 21.64
C LEU A 119 1.80 -10.34 22.69
N GLN A 120 2.96 -10.97 22.81
CA GLN A 120 4.03 -10.44 23.63
C GLN A 120 4.42 -9.03 23.17
N ASN A 121 4.46 -8.09 24.12
CA ASN A 121 4.80 -6.68 23.91
C ASN A 121 3.89 -5.97 22.89
N GLU A 122 2.68 -6.47 22.64
CA GLU A 122 1.76 -5.83 21.72
C GLU A 122 1.30 -4.46 22.23
N ILE A 123 1.21 -3.50 21.32
CA ILE A 123 0.76 -2.15 21.62
C ILE A 123 -0.45 -1.78 20.76
N PRO A 124 -1.39 -1.00 21.30
CA PRO A 124 -2.55 -0.54 20.54
C PRO A 124 -2.17 0.51 19.49
N VAL A 125 -2.82 0.43 18.33
CA VAL A 125 -2.78 1.42 17.25
C VAL A 125 -3.98 2.35 17.40
N LYS A 126 -3.72 3.66 17.54
CA LYS A 126 -4.77 4.67 17.71
C LYS A 126 -5.56 4.90 16.44
N ASN A 127 -4.86 4.93 15.30
CA ASN A 127 -5.49 5.14 14.01
C ASN A 127 -4.68 4.44 12.90
N LEU A 128 -5.41 3.90 11.93
CA LEU A 128 -4.88 3.33 10.70
C LEU A 128 -5.63 3.93 9.53
N PHE A 129 -4.91 4.55 8.60
CA PHE A 129 -5.51 5.07 7.39
C PHE A 129 -4.53 5.03 6.22
N SER A 130 -5.05 5.17 5.02
CA SER A 130 -4.25 5.42 3.82
C SER A 130 -4.72 6.69 3.14
N ASN A 131 -3.81 7.35 2.43
CA ASN A 131 -4.15 8.53 1.62
C ASN A 131 -4.39 8.08 0.18
N GLY A 132 -5.66 8.16 -0.25
CA GLY A 132 -6.06 7.77 -1.62
C GLY A 132 -5.29 8.53 -2.70
N ASP A 133 -4.94 9.80 -2.46
CA ASP A 133 -4.15 10.60 -3.40
C ASP A 133 -2.71 10.08 -3.56
N TYR A 134 -2.16 9.44 -2.52
CA TYR A 134 -0.80 8.90 -2.54
C TYR A 134 -0.75 7.50 -3.16
N GLY A 135 -1.90 6.83 -3.22
CA GLY A 135 -2.06 5.44 -3.65
C GLY A 135 -2.11 4.47 -2.47
N VAL A 136 -3.27 3.86 -2.21
CA VAL A 136 -3.39 2.87 -1.12
C VAL A 136 -2.61 1.58 -1.43
N TYR A 137 -2.56 1.20 -2.70
CA TYR A 137 -1.86 0.04 -3.22
C TYR A 137 -0.98 0.44 -4.40
N VAL A 138 0.30 0.07 -4.33
CA VAL A 138 1.28 0.30 -5.40
C VAL A 138 2.18 -0.92 -5.52
N ASP A 139 2.23 -1.51 -6.72
CA ASP A 139 3.14 -2.60 -7.10
C ASP A 139 3.29 -3.75 -6.07
N GLY A 140 2.16 -4.27 -5.61
CA GLY A 140 2.14 -5.38 -4.64
C GLY A 140 2.15 -4.96 -3.18
N TYR A 141 2.28 -3.67 -2.87
CA TYR A 141 2.35 -3.17 -1.50
C TYR A 141 1.12 -2.34 -1.13
N LEU A 142 0.56 -2.61 0.07
CA LEU A 142 -0.36 -1.70 0.75
C LEU A 142 0.41 -0.72 1.62
N PHE A 143 0.02 0.55 1.60
CA PHE A 143 0.65 1.62 2.37
C PHE A 143 -0.30 2.18 3.41
N PHE A 144 0.17 2.24 4.65
CA PHE A 144 -0.62 2.78 5.76
C PHE A 144 0.16 3.79 6.58
N PHE A 145 -0.53 4.87 6.95
CA PHE A 145 -0.18 5.72 8.07
C PHE A 145 -0.74 5.09 9.34
N ILE A 146 0.14 4.87 10.31
CA ILE A 146 -0.15 4.19 11.57
C ILE A 146 0.16 5.18 12.68
N THR A 147 -0.85 5.54 13.48
CA THR A 147 -0.66 6.42 14.64
C THR A 147 -0.72 5.61 15.93
N MET A 148 0.22 5.84 16.83
CA MET A 148 0.27 5.19 18.14
C MET A 148 0.91 6.11 19.19
N ASP A 149 0.63 5.85 20.46
CA ASP A 149 1.36 6.48 21.55
C ASP A 149 2.62 5.66 21.83
N MET A 150 3.79 6.29 21.67
CA MET A 150 5.09 5.65 21.89
C MET A 150 6.08 6.62 22.54
N PHE A 151 7.06 6.06 23.25
CA PHE A 151 8.18 6.83 23.78
C PHE A 151 9.14 7.24 22.67
N LYS A 152 9.92 8.29 22.91
CA LYS A 152 10.94 8.75 21.96
C LYS A 152 11.91 7.61 21.66
N ASP A 153 12.25 7.42 20.40
CA ASP A 153 13.19 6.38 19.92
C ASP A 153 12.75 4.92 20.16
N GLN A 154 11.54 4.67 20.67
CA GLN A 154 10.96 3.33 20.77
C GLN A 154 10.96 2.65 19.39
N LYS A 155 11.25 1.35 19.35
CA LYS A 155 11.22 0.55 18.12
C LYS A 155 10.10 -0.47 18.18
N ASN A 156 9.39 -0.61 17.07
CA ASN A 156 8.25 -1.51 16.94
C ASN A 156 8.41 -2.41 15.72
N SER A 157 7.93 -3.65 15.82
CA SER A 157 7.70 -4.53 14.68
C SER A 157 6.24 -4.44 14.25
N TYR A 158 6.02 -4.52 12.94
CA TYR A 158 4.71 -4.44 12.30
C TYR A 158 4.47 -5.71 11.52
N THR A 159 3.46 -6.49 11.90
CA THR A 159 3.14 -7.73 11.21
C THR A 159 1.72 -7.71 10.70
N LEU A 160 1.53 -7.99 9.41
CA LEU A 160 0.23 -8.11 8.76
C LEU A 160 -0.08 -9.59 8.53
N TYR A 161 -1.07 -10.09 9.25
CA TYR A 161 -1.52 -11.46 9.17
C TYR A 161 -2.72 -11.64 8.25
N TRP A 162 -2.80 -12.79 7.61
CA TRP A 162 -3.96 -13.22 6.84
C TRP A 162 -4.12 -14.73 6.94
N ASP A 163 -5.28 -15.19 7.37
CA ASP A 163 -5.60 -16.62 7.41
C ASP A 163 -6.28 -17.01 6.09
N ARG A 164 -5.49 -17.60 5.19
CA ARG A 164 -5.97 -18.04 3.88
C ARG A 164 -7.04 -19.14 3.95
N SER A 165 -7.18 -19.83 5.10
CA SER A 165 -8.19 -20.87 5.28
C SER A 165 -9.59 -20.31 5.59
N LYS A 166 -9.69 -19.03 5.93
CA LYS A 166 -10.97 -18.38 6.23
C LYS A 166 -11.63 -17.90 4.94
N GLU A 167 -12.88 -18.32 4.75
CA GLU A 167 -13.75 -17.76 3.73
C GLU A 167 -14.08 -16.28 4.04
N PRO A 168 -14.26 -15.44 3.00
CA PRO A 168 -14.65 -14.05 3.20
C PRO A 168 -16.05 -13.94 3.81
N THR A 169 -16.27 -12.85 4.55
CA THR A 169 -17.61 -12.44 4.97
C THR A 169 -18.25 -11.54 3.92
N MET A 170 -19.57 -11.45 3.87
CA MET A 170 -20.26 -10.50 3.00
C MET A 170 -20.60 -9.25 3.78
N VAL A 171 -20.05 -8.10 3.35
CA VAL A 171 -20.38 -6.78 3.90
C VAL A 171 -20.94 -5.96 2.75
N ASP A 172 -22.20 -5.53 2.85
CA ASP A 172 -22.91 -4.80 1.79
C ASP A 172 -22.83 -5.48 0.41
N ASN A 173 -22.99 -6.81 0.40
CA ASN A 173 -22.84 -7.67 -0.78
C ASN A 173 -21.46 -7.67 -1.45
N VAL A 174 -20.42 -7.20 -0.76
CA VAL A 174 -19.03 -7.30 -1.21
C VAL A 174 -18.27 -8.33 -0.37
N PRO A 175 -17.64 -9.35 -0.99
CA PRO A 175 -16.80 -10.31 -0.29
C PRO A 175 -15.64 -9.58 0.39
N THR A 176 -15.51 -9.77 1.70
CA THR A 176 -14.61 -9.03 2.58
C THR A 176 -13.69 -10.00 3.30
N TYR A 177 -12.40 -9.85 3.03
CA TYR A 177 -11.33 -10.65 3.59
C TYR A 177 -10.67 -9.93 4.76
N ASP A 178 -10.64 -10.59 5.91
CA ASP A 178 -10.06 -10.06 7.15
C ASP A 178 -8.54 -10.26 7.18
N LEU A 179 -7.81 -9.15 7.28
CA LEU A 179 -6.38 -9.12 7.60
C LEU A 179 -6.21 -8.52 9.00
N PHE A 180 -5.10 -8.83 9.68
CA PHE A 180 -4.83 -8.35 11.03
C PHE A 180 -3.45 -7.70 11.10
N LEU A 181 -3.41 -6.39 11.30
CA LEU A 181 -2.19 -5.67 11.65
C LEU A 181 -1.97 -5.78 13.16
N ARG A 182 -0.83 -6.33 13.55
CA ARG A 182 -0.39 -6.38 14.96
C ARG A 182 0.96 -5.68 15.08
N VAL A 183 1.09 -4.87 16.13
CA VAL A 183 2.29 -4.06 16.39
C VAL A 183 2.84 -4.46 17.74
N ALA A 184 4.12 -4.84 17.79
CA ALA A 184 4.79 -5.20 19.03
C ALA A 184 6.02 -4.33 19.26
N LYS A 185 6.22 -3.90 20.50
CA LYS A 185 7.42 -3.17 20.90
C LYS A 185 8.62 -4.13 20.93
N VAL A 186 9.68 -3.77 20.21
CA VAL A 186 10.93 -4.55 20.13
C VAL A 186 12.08 -3.91 20.89
N ALA A 187 12.04 -2.60 21.12
CA ALA A 187 12.97 -1.91 21.99
C ALA A 187 12.27 -0.76 22.71
N ASP A 188 12.63 -0.56 23.99
CA ASP A 188 12.13 0.55 24.77
C ASP A 188 12.63 1.89 24.22
N GLY A 189 11.78 2.91 24.36
CA GLY A 189 12.15 4.28 24.10
C GLY A 189 12.71 4.99 25.33
N THR A 190 12.95 6.29 25.18
CA THR A 190 13.41 7.19 26.23
C THR A 190 12.37 8.27 26.51
N GLY A 191 12.55 8.99 27.63
CA GLY A 191 11.67 10.09 28.06
C GLY A 191 10.65 9.68 29.12
N SER A 192 9.94 10.67 29.65
CA SER A 192 9.04 10.51 30.80
C SER A 192 7.58 10.27 30.41
N ALA A 193 7.21 10.46 29.14
CA ALA A 193 5.85 10.27 28.66
C ALA A 193 5.84 9.83 27.18
N ALA A 194 4.85 9.02 26.83
CA ALA A 194 4.56 8.67 25.45
C ALA A 194 3.91 9.87 24.72
N SER A 195 4.14 9.96 23.41
CA SER A 195 3.52 10.95 22.53
C SER A 195 2.88 10.26 21.34
N SER A 196 1.86 10.89 20.75
CA SER A 196 1.20 10.38 19.55
C SER A 196 2.10 10.59 18.33
N ILE A 197 2.64 9.50 17.80
CA ILE A 197 3.55 9.49 16.64
C ILE A 197 2.86 8.78 15.46
N GLY A 198 3.04 9.35 14.27
CA GLY A 198 2.63 8.73 13.01
C GLY A 198 3.82 8.11 12.28
N GLU A 199 3.70 6.85 11.88
CA GLU A 199 4.68 6.15 11.05
C GLU A 199 4.03 5.61 9.77
N VAL A 200 4.78 5.58 8.67
CA VAL A 200 4.34 4.94 7.42
C VAL A 200 4.94 3.56 7.30
N ARG A 201 4.13 2.57 6.91
CA ARG A 201 4.59 1.21 6.63
C ARG A 201 4.03 0.69 5.32
N ALA A 202 4.85 -0.06 4.60
CA ALA A 202 4.47 -0.79 3.40
C ALA A 202 4.39 -2.29 3.69
N PHE A 203 3.34 -2.96 3.22
CA PHE A 203 3.14 -4.40 3.41
C PHE A 203 2.97 -5.09 2.06
N ASN A 204 3.86 -6.04 1.74
CA ASN A 204 3.71 -6.82 0.52
C ASN A 204 2.50 -7.76 0.65
N VAL A 205 1.47 -7.51 -0.14
CA VAL A 205 0.23 -8.28 -0.19
C VAL A 205 -0.02 -8.87 -1.57
N LYS A 206 0.99 -8.90 -2.44
CA LYS A 206 0.85 -9.38 -3.82
C LYS A 206 0.23 -10.78 -3.88
N SER A 207 0.75 -11.71 -3.09
CA SER A 207 0.23 -13.09 -3.03
C SER A 207 -1.20 -13.17 -2.47
N VAL A 208 -1.56 -12.27 -1.55
CA VAL A 208 -2.94 -12.18 -1.02
C VAL A 208 -3.88 -11.76 -2.13
N LEU A 209 -3.56 -10.65 -2.81
CA LEU A 209 -4.38 -10.13 -3.89
C LEU A 209 -4.48 -11.12 -5.05
N GLU A 210 -3.41 -11.80 -5.43
CA GLU A 210 -3.43 -12.82 -6.47
C GLU A 210 -4.38 -13.98 -6.10
N SER A 211 -4.31 -14.45 -4.85
CA SER A 211 -5.18 -15.52 -4.36
C SER A 211 -6.64 -15.09 -4.28
N VAL A 212 -6.91 -13.92 -3.69
CA VAL A 212 -8.27 -13.39 -3.52
C VAL A 212 -8.89 -13.06 -4.87
N ASN A 213 -8.17 -12.37 -5.75
CA ASN A 213 -8.66 -12.04 -7.08
C ASN A 213 -8.99 -13.29 -7.89
N SER A 214 -8.15 -14.34 -7.81
CA SER A 214 -8.44 -15.61 -8.49
C SER A 214 -9.69 -16.28 -7.93
N ALA A 215 -9.86 -16.31 -6.61
CA ALA A 215 -11.03 -16.89 -5.97
C ALA A 215 -12.32 -16.14 -6.34
N GLU A 216 -12.27 -14.81 -6.32
CA GLU A 216 -13.44 -13.96 -6.59
C GLU A 216 -13.77 -13.87 -8.08
N ALA A 217 -12.77 -13.92 -8.97
CA ALA A 217 -13.01 -14.05 -10.41
C ALA A 217 -13.75 -15.35 -10.75
N ASN A 218 -13.44 -16.45 -10.08
CA ASN A 218 -14.14 -17.74 -10.27
C ASN A 218 -15.58 -17.73 -9.73
N LYS A 219 -15.92 -16.78 -8.86
CA LYS A 219 -17.28 -16.57 -8.32
C LYS A 219 -18.06 -15.48 -9.09
N ASP A 220 -17.49 -14.94 -10.16
CA ASP A 220 -18.03 -13.80 -10.92
C ASP A 220 -18.28 -12.53 -10.08
N SER A 221 -17.58 -12.39 -8.96
CA SER A 221 -17.59 -11.17 -8.15
C SER A 221 -17.01 -10.00 -8.94
N LYS A 222 -17.58 -8.80 -8.76
CA LYS A 222 -17.08 -7.56 -9.41
C LYS A 222 -15.95 -6.90 -8.62
N SER A 223 -16.00 -7.04 -7.31
CA SER A 223 -15.08 -6.39 -6.37
C SER A 223 -14.96 -7.22 -5.11
N PHE A 224 -13.91 -6.95 -4.33
CA PHE A 224 -13.71 -7.50 -3.00
C PHE A 224 -13.07 -6.45 -2.09
N ASN A 225 -13.22 -6.64 -0.79
CA ASN A 225 -12.59 -5.81 0.23
C ASN A 225 -11.45 -6.58 0.88
N LEU A 226 -10.35 -5.87 1.15
CA LEU A 226 -9.41 -6.25 2.21
C LEU A 226 -9.69 -5.35 3.42
N LYS A 227 -10.17 -5.93 4.52
CA LYS A 227 -10.41 -5.23 5.78
C LYS A 227 -9.25 -5.49 6.72
N VAL A 228 -8.44 -4.48 6.99
CA VAL A 228 -7.30 -4.56 7.90
C VAL A 228 -7.76 -4.19 9.30
N ASN A 229 -7.94 -5.21 10.14
CA ASN A 229 -8.23 -5.06 11.56
C ASN A 229 -6.95 -4.75 12.32
N TYR A 230 -7.02 -3.88 13.33
CA TYR A 230 -5.91 -3.54 14.20
C TYR A 230 -6.39 -3.39 15.64
N LEU A 231 -5.54 -3.82 16.59
CA LEU A 231 -5.81 -3.67 18.01
C LEU A 231 -5.81 -2.18 18.36
N ASN A 232 -6.94 -1.64 18.81
CA ASN A 232 -7.11 -0.22 19.05
C ASN A 232 -7.06 0.14 20.54
N THR A 233 -7.62 -0.71 21.40
CA THR A 233 -7.49 -0.55 22.86
C THR A 233 -7.37 -1.90 23.55
N ILE A 234 -6.63 -1.91 24.65
CA ILE A 234 -6.50 -3.03 25.57
C ILE A 234 -7.16 -2.60 26.87
N ASN A 235 -8.05 -3.42 27.44
CA ASN A 235 -8.56 -3.15 28.77
C ASN A 235 -7.43 -3.26 29.80
N GLU A 236 -7.11 -2.14 30.46
CA GLU A 236 -5.97 -1.99 31.37
C GLU A 236 -6.02 -2.89 32.61
N LYS A 237 -7.18 -3.46 32.97
CA LYS A 237 -7.34 -4.23 34.21
C LYS A 237 -6.78 -5.65 34.13
N ASP A 238 -6.97 -6.34 33.00
CA ASP A 238 -6.62 -7.76 32.88
C ASP A 238 -6.13 -8.18 31.48
N SER A 239 -6.07 -7.24 30.52
CA SER A 239 -5.69 -7.52 29.13
C SER A 239 -6.55 -8.60 28.43
N THR A 240 -7.76 -8.87 28.94
CA THR A 240 -8.67 -9.89 28.37
C THR A 240 -9.68 -9.34 27.37
N ASP A 241 -10.02 -8.05 27.46
CA ASP A 241 -10.93 -7.38 26.52
C ASP A 241 -10.12 -6.54 25.52
N LEU A 242 -9.95 -7.12 24.33
CA LEU A 242 -9.26 -6.52 23.19
C LEU A 242 -10.28 -5.89 22.25
N LYS A 243 -10.18 -4.57 22.03
CA LYS A 243 -11.06 -3.90 21.05
C LYS A 243 -10.31 -3.62 19.78
N TRP A 244 -10.88 -4.11 18.69
CA TRP A 244 -10.34 -3.97 17.35
C TRP A 244 -11.09 -2.88 16.59
N ALA A 245 -10.34 -2.07 15.85
CA ALA A 245 -10.87 -1.19 14.81
C ALA A 245 -10.40 -1.71 13.44
N SER A 246 -10.91 -1.13 12.36
CA SER A 246 -10.57 -1.60 11.01
C SER A 246 -10.48 -0.49 9.99
N TYR A 247 -9.65 -0.70 8.97
CA TYR A 247 -9.60 0.09 7.75
C TYR A 247 -9.85 -0.82 6.54
N THR A 248 -10.76 -0.41 5.65
CA THR A 248 -11.18 -1.25 4.50
C THR A 248 -10.66 -0.65 3.20
N VAL A 249 -10.09 -1.51 2.35
CA VAL A 249 -9.66 -1.18 0.99
C VAL A 249 -10.47 -1.98 -0.01
N LEU A 250 -11.15 -1.28 -0.91
CA LEU A 250 -11.92 -1.89 -2.00
C LEU A 250 -11.03 -2.12 -3.23
N PHE A 251 -11.09 -3.33 -3.78
CA PHE A 251 -10.43 -3.72 -5.01
C PHE A 251 -11.45 -4.16 -6.07
N GLN A 252 -11.16 -3.86 -7.32
CA GLN A 252 -11.90 -4.42 -8.46
C GLN A 252 -11.32 -5.79 -8.80
N VAL A 253 -12.19 -6.74 -9.12
CA VAL A 253 -11.76 -8.06 -9.60
C VAL A 253 -11.30 -7.92 -11.05
N VAL A 254 -10.08 -8.38 -11.32
CA VAL A 254 -9.52 -8.50 -12.66
C VAL A 254 -9.83 -9.89 -13.18
N LYS A 255 -10.66 -9.98 -14.22
CA LYS A 255 -10.96 -11.25 -14.90
C LYS A 255 -9.73 -11.69 -15.71
N ASN A 256 -9.28 -12.92 -15.47
CA ASN A 256 -8.27 -13.53 -16.32
C ASN A 256 -8.90 -13.77 -17.70
N SER A 257 -8.36 -13.10 -18.72
CA SER A 257 -8.70 -13.33 -20.13
C SER A 257 -7.84 -14.43 -20.74
#